data_AF-A0A401GIM1-F1
#
_entry.id   AF-A0A401GIM1-F1
#
_cell.length_a   1.000
_cell.length_b   1.000
_cell.length_c   1.000
_cell.angle_alpha   90.00
_cell.angle_beta   90.00
_cell.angle_gamma   90.00
#
_symmetry.space_group_name_H-M   'P 1'
#
loop_
_entity.id
_entity.type
_entity.pdbx_description
1 polymer ?
#
loop_
_entity_poly.entity_id
_entity_poly.type
_entity_poly.pdbx_seq_one_letter_code
_entity_poly.pdbx_strand_id
1 'polypeptide(L)'
;MFNGRKPETYCLPRDALDPPPELLAQIFPWVEREQVTLEARVRENPLAQDYALRHFLRLLVWLRRILLQDAALLCTMHPSAPIFRFAPFNTPAFHRFVSEAMPAIREAEEQAHVAYQNLPEHLITSLRGATTGVLMEQKRQYEENNRQMADMSERMVKMEGMIGMLVNSRNTHKSRPAAAFVGPDPSPTTSAPAAPVAAPPTVAPPIIMINFHGSDGPGGSAVTPAAPLITASVTELPSSSVSLLANATSPGSTGSAAPTSLVVPGLVPPIAVWMEWTAGLGGHIPVRELMEKWGNRWRHNNATLKTEGGRRKKIVELITELSQKPRWSVQLALRFLEEKYHPRYRARKFCEYLMESGSAGRLEVLKAAMKYP
;
A
#
# COMPACT_ATOMS: atom_id res chain seq x y z
N MET A 1 -10.20 21.45 19.46
CA MET A 1 -8.73 21.61 19.59
C MET A 1 -8.06 20.79 18.52
N PHE A 2 -7.28 21.41 17.63
CA PHE A 2 -6.56 20.77 16.52
C PHE A 2 -5.40 19.91 17.02
N ASN A 3 -5.27 18.66 16.57
CA ASN A 3 -4.14 17.79 16.91
C ASN A 3 -3.52 17.22 15.63
N GLY A 4 -2.50 17.85 15.05
CA GLY A 4 -1.93 17.42 13.76
C GLY A 4 -1.22 16.05 13.74
N ARG A 5 -1.42 15.17 14.73
CA ARG A 5 -0.69 13.89 14.89
C ARG A 5 -1.48 12.64 14.51
N LYS A 6 -2.76 12.76 14.15
CA LYS A 6 -3.61 11.62 13.74
C LYS A 6 -4.47 11.96 12.51
N PRO A 7 -3.86 12.23 11.34
CA PRO A 7 -4.55 12.69 10.12
C PRO A 7 -5.84 11.93 9.81
N GLU A 8 -5.79 10.63 10.02
CA GLU A 8 -6.85 9.64 9.97
C GLU A 8 -8.06 9.75 10.92
N THR A 9 -8.04 10.68 11.87
CA THR A 9 -9.15 10.97 12.80
C THR A 9 -9.81 12.31 12.48
N TYR A 10 -9.36 12.96 11.40
CA TYR A 10 -9.89 14.22 10.95
C TYR A 10 -10.73 13.99 9.70
N CYS A 11 -12.03 13.76 9.90
CA CYS A 11 -12.97 14.31 8.93
C CYS A 11 -12.84 15.84 9.07
N LEU A 12 -12.56 16.54 7.97
CA LEU A 12 -12.72 17.98 7.93
C LEU A 12 -14.15 18.22 7.46
N PRO A 13 -15.12 18.48 8.34
CA PRO A 13 -16.53 18.49 7.96
C PRO A 13 -16.83 19.58 6.92
N ARG A 14 -16.04 20.66 6.96
CA ARG A 14 -16.09 21.73 5.96
C ARG A 14 -15.78 21.27 4.53
N ASP A 15 -15.09 20.14 4.36
CA ASP A 15 -14.78 19.62 3.02
C ASP A 15 -16.04 19.05 2.33
N ALA A 16 -17.05 18.65 3.12
CA ALA A 16 -18.37 18.27 2.62
C ALA A 16 -19.16 19.46 2.07
N LEU A 17 -18.74 20.69 2.37
CA LEU A 17 -19.34 21.88 1.77
C LEU A 17 -18.79 22.06 0.36
N ASP A 18 -19.69 22.11 -0.61
CA ASP A 18 -19.36 22.49 -1.98
C ASP A 18 -19.87 23.92 -2.25
N PRO A 19 -18.99 24.94 -2.28
CA PRO A 19 -19.42 26.30 -2.52
C PRO A 19 -20.03 26.47 -3.93
N PRO A 20 -21.17 27.16 -4.06
CA PRO A 20 -21.80 27.44 -5.34
C PRO A 20 -20.82 28.04 -6.39
N PRO A 21 -20.88 27.61 -7.67
CA PRO A 21 -20.00 28.11 -8.74
C PRO A 21 -20.03 29.63 -8.91
N GLU A 22 -21.20 30.24 -8.70
CA GLU A 22 -21.40 31.68 -8.74
C GLU A 22 -20.64 32.45 -7.64
N LEU A 23 -20.41 31.82 -6.48
CA LEU A 23 -19.60 32.39 -5.40
C LEU A 23 -18.11 32.14 -5.65
N LEU A 24 -17.76 30.95 -6.14
CA LEU A 24 -16.40 30.62 -6.55
C LEU A 24 -15.88 31.64 -7.57
N ALA A 25 -16.67 31.94 -8.61
CA ALA A 25 -16.30 32.89 -9.66
C ALA A 25 -16.02 34.33 -9.16
N GLN A 26 -16.52 34.70 -7.98
CA GLN A 26 -16.34 36.05 -7.41
C GLN A 26 -15.06 36.22 -6.60
N ILE A 27 -14.39 35.14 -6.21
CA ILE A 27 -13.12 35.19 -5.47
C ILE A 27 -11.98 34.97 -6.48
N PHE A 28 -11.03 35.89 -6.62
CA PHE A 28 -10.00 35.83 -7.67
C PHE A 28 -10.57 35.69 -9.11
N PRO A 29 -11.49 36.57 -9.55
CA PRO A 29 -12.25 36.39 -10.81
C PRO A 29 -11.39 36.36 -12.09
N TRP A 30 -10.11 36.70 -11.98
CA TRP A 30 -9.16 36.76 -13.09
C TRP A 30 -8.36 35.46 -13.27
N VAL A 31 -8.40 34.52 -12.32
CA VAL A 31 -7.44 33.40 -12.27
C VAL A 31 -7.58 32.45 -13.48
N GLU A 32 -8.79 32.15 -13.93
CA GLU A 32 -9.02 31.28 -15.11
C GLU A 32 -8.49 31.95 -16.38
N ARG A 33 -8.69 33.26 -16.52
CA ARG A 33 -8.17 34.02 -17.66
C ARG A 33 -6.65 33.96 -17.68
N GLU A 34 -5.99 34.15 -16.54
CA GLU A 34 -4.54 34.09 -16.45
C GLU A 34 -3.98 32.68 -16.72
N GLN A 35 -4.72 31.62 -16.33
CA GLN A 35 -4.36 30.25 -16.69
C GLN A 35 -4.38 30.05 -18.21
N VAL A 36 -5.45 30.51 -18.88
CA VAL A 36 -5.55 30.44 -20.35
C VAL A 36 -4.44 31.25 -21.03
N THR A 37 -4.16 32.46 -20.55
CA THR A 37 -3.07 33.31 -21.06
C THR A 37 -1.70 32.65 -20.89
N LEU A 38 -1.44 31.98 -19.75
CA LEU A 38 -0.21 31.23 -19.54
C LEU A 38 -0.10 30.03 -20.49
N GLU A 39 -1.17 29.26 -20.65
CA GLU A 39 -1.18 28.11 -21.56
C GLU A 39 -0.98 28.53 -23.03
N ALA A 40 -1.56 29.65 -23.45
CA ALA A 40 -1.33 30.21 -24.78
C ALA A 40 0.15 30.59 -24.99
N ARG A 41 0.78 31.28 -24.03
CA ARG A 41 2.21 31.63 -24.09
C ARG A 41 3.12 30.41 -24.21
N VAL A 42 2.84 29.35 -23.45
CA VAL A 42 3.61 28.09 -23.51
C VAL A 42 3.40 27.38 -24.85
N ARG A 43 2.21 27.44 -25.43
CA ARG A 43 1.91 26.86 -26.75
C ARG A 43 2.64 27.59 -27.87
N GLU A 44 2.71 28.92 -27.81
CA GLU A 44 3.42 29.76 -28.78
C GLU A 44 4.95 29.64 -28.64
N ASN A 45 5.44 29.56 -27.41
CA ASN A 45 6.85 29.40 -27.12
C ASN A 45 7.06 28.38 -25.98
N PRO A 46 7.48 27.14 -26.29
CA PRO A 46 7.74 26.11 -25.28
C PRO A 46 8.79 26.50 -24.22
N LEU A 47 9.67 27.47 -24.51
CA LEU A 47 10.65 27.99 -23.55
C LEU A 47 10.05 29.01 -22.55
N ALA A 48 8.84 29.53 -22.80
CA ALA A 48 8.15 30.48 -21.93
C ALA A 48 7.45 29.81 -20.73
N GLN A 49 8.01 28.69 -20.24
CA GLN A 49 7.39 27.90 -19.19
C GLN A 49 7.57 28.53 -17.81
N ASP A 50 6.49 29.04 -17.25
CA ASP A 50 6.47 29.60 -15.90
C ASP A 50 5.78 28.64 -14.93
N TYR A 51 6.58 27.76 -14.33
CA TYR A 51 6.10 26.79 -13.33
C TYR A 51 5.59 27.48 -12.07
N ALA A 52 6.25 28.57 -11.65
CA ALA A 52 5.87 29.29 -10.44
C ALA A 52 4.48 29.91 -10.60
N LEU A 53 4.24 30.61 -11.71
CA LEU A 53 2.93 31.18 -12.02
C LEU A 53 1.87 30.07 -12.18
N ARG A 54 2.18 28.97 -12.86
CA ARG A 54 1.24 27.84 -13.00
C ARG A 54 0.80 27.29 -11.64
N HIS A 55 1.74 27.04 -10.74
CA HIS A 55 1.43 26.53 -9.41
C HIS A 55 0.74 27.56 -8.52
N PHE A 56 1.11 28.84 -8.64
CA PHE A 56 0.45 29.93 -7.93
C PHE A 56 -1.02 30.08 -8.34
N LEU A 57 -1.33 30.06 -9.64
CA LEU A 57 -2.71 30.14 -10.14
C LEU A 57 -3.55 28.94 -9.67
N ARG A 58 -2.96 27.72 -9.67
CA ARG A 58 -3.63 26.53 -9.10
C ARG A 58 -3.89 26.66 -7.60
N LEU A 59 -2.92 27.22 -6.87
CA LEU A 59 -3.07 27.46 -5.44
C LEU A 59 -4.22 28.44 -5.16
N LEU A 60 -4.36 29.51 -5.95
CA LEU A 60 -5.46 30.46 -5.78
C LEU A 60 -6.83 29.81 -6.01
N VAL A 61 -6.98 28.95 -7.01
CA VAL A 61 -8.23 28.19 -7.24
C VAL A 61 -8.56 27.29 -6.05
N TRP A 62 -7.55 26.61 -5.50
CA TRP A 62 -7.72 25.77 -4.31
C TRP A 62 -8.10 26.60 -3.07
N LEU A 63 -7.39 27.71 -2.83
CA LEU A 63 -7.64 28.61 -1.70
C LEU A 63 -9.02 29.26 -1.78
N ARG A 64 -9.52 29.58 -2.98
CA ARG A 64 -10.86 30.13 -3.18
C ARG A 64 -11.95 29.25 -2.57
N ARG A 65 -11.88 27.92 -2.79
CA ARG A 65 -12.86 26.97 -2.22
C ARG A 65 -12.78 27.00 -0.69
N ILE A 66 -11.57 26.91 -0.15
CA ILE A 66 -11.33 26.93 1.29
C ILE A 66 -11.82 28.23 1.93
N LEU A 67 -11.53 29.37 1.31
CA LEU A 67 -11.98 30.67 1.80
C LEU A 67 -13.49 30.74 1.93
N LEU A 68 -14.25 30.23 0.96
CA LEU A 68 -15.71 30.21 1.04
C LEU A 68 -16.23 29.23 2.11
N GLN A 69 -15.67 28.02 2.17
CA GLN A 69 -16.02 27.01 3.19
C GLN A 69 -15.79 27.56 4.61
N ASP A 70 -14.61 28.12 4.86
CA ASP A 70 -14.26 28.68 6.17
C ASP A 70 -15.02 29.97 6.47
N ALA A 71 -15.26 30.82 5.46
CA ALA A 71 -16.07 32.03 5.64
C ALA A 71 -17.50 31.69 6.05
N ALA A 72 -18.09 30.60 5.55
CA ALA A 72 -19.44 30.19 5.95
C ALA A 72 -19.51 29.88 7.46
N LEU A 73 -18.51 29.15 7.98
CA LEU A 73 -18.35 28.89 9.41
C LEU A 73 -18.08 30.16 10.20
N LEU A 74 -17.11 30.96 9.77
CA LEU A 74 -16.73 32.20 10.44
C LEU A 74 -17.87 33.22 10.48
N CYS A 75 -18.74 33.26 9.46
CA CYS A 75 -19.89 34.14 9.44
C CYS A 75 -20.89 33.80 10.55
N THR A 76 -21.03 32.53 10.92
CA THR A 76 -21.90 32.12 12.03
C THR A 76 -21.33 32.51 13.40
N MET A 77 -20.00 32.40 13.57
CA MET A 77 -19.33 32.69 14.84
C MET A 77 -19.07 34.19 15.04
N HIS A 78 -18.77 34.90 13.96
CA HIS A 78 -18.35 36.30 13.98
C HIS A 78 -19.05 37.10 12.87
N PRO A 79 -20.39 37.21 12.88
CA PRO A 79 -21.16 37.85 11.80
C PRO A 79 -20.80 39.32 11.59
N SER A 80 -20.24 39.99 12.61
CA SER A 80 -19.85 41.40 12.55
C SER A 80 -18.46 41.64 11.94
N ALA A 81 -17.71 40.59 11.57
CA ALA A 81 -16.36 40.74 11.05
C ALA A 81 -16.37 41.60 9.75
N PRO A 82 -15.39 42.50 9.54
CA PRO A 82 -15.42 43.46 8.43
C PRO A 82 -15.51 42.82 7.04
N ILE A 83 -14.93 41.63 6.87
CA ILE A 83 -14.92 40.91 5.58
C ILE A 83 -16.34 40.62 5.06
N PHE A 84 -17.31 40.40 5.97
CA PHE A 84 -18.70 40.08 5.62
C PHE A 84 -19.50 41.28 5.12
N ARG A 85 -18.91 42.48 5.09
CA ARG A 85 -19.53 43.69 4.52
C ARG A 85 -19.33 43.82 3.01
N PHE A 86 -18.44 43.02 2.43
CA PHE A 86 -18.04 43.10 1.03
C PHE A 86 -18.53 41.90 0.24
N ALA A 87 -18.71 42.08 -1.07
CA ALA A 87 -19.02 40.96 -1.97
C ALA A 87 -17.83 39.98 -2.04
N PRO A 88 -18.08 38.67 -2.19
CA PRO A 88 -19.38 38.03 -2.31
C PRO A 88 -20.09 37.77 -0.95
N PHE A 89 -19.43 38.08 0.17
CA PHE A 89 -19.86 37.67 1.51
C PHE A 89 -21.09 38.40 2.07
N ASN A 90 -21.47 39.53 1.48
CA ASN A 90 -22.69 40.27 1.81
C ASN A 90 -23.87 39.94 0.90
N THR A 91 -23.71 38.98 -0.02
CA THR A 91 -24.72 38.67 -1.05
C THR A 91 -25.74 37.65 -0.55
N PRO A 92 -26.98 37.65 -1.08
CA PRO A 92 -27.98 36.63 -0.74
C PRO A 92 -27.52 35.21 -1.07
N ALA A 93 -26.74 35.03 -2.14
CA ALA A 93 -26.17 33.74 -2.52
C ALA A 93 -25.25 33.18 -1.43
N PHE A 94 -24.37 34.03 -0.87
CA PHE A 94 -23.51 33.62 0.24
C PHE A 94 -24.30 33.32 1.51
N HIS A 95 -25.31 34.13 1.85
CA HIS A 95 -26.14 33.86 3.02
C HIS A 95 -26.96 32.56 2.90
N ARG A 96 -27.40 32.20 1.69
CA ARG A 96 -28.02 30.88 1.42
C ARG A 96 -27.03 29.75 1.70
N PHE A 97 -25.82 29.85 1.14
CA PHE A 97 -24.75 28.89 1.38
C PHE A 97 -24.42 28.75 2.88
N VAL A 98 -24.36 29.85 3.64
CA VAL A 98 -24.18 29.83 5.10
C VAL A 98 -25.30 29.07 5.80
N SER A 99 -26.55 29.25 5.38
CA SER A 99 -27.71 28.57 6.00
C SER A 99 -27.69 27.05 5.79
N GLU A 100 -27.14 26.60 4.67
CA GLU A 100 -27.00 25.18 4.32
C GLU A 100 -25.73 24.54 4.92
N ALA A 101 -24.73 25.36 5.26
CA ALA A 101 -23.44 24.88 5.71
C ALA A 101 -23.47 24.12 7.04
N MET A 102 -24.19 24.63 8.05
CA MET A 102 -24.21 24.01 9.39
C MET A 102 -24.93 22.65 9.42
N PRO A 103 -26.08 22.45 8.75
CA PRO A 103 -26.66 21.12 8.58
C PRO A 103 -25.72 20.15 7.86
N ALA A 104 -25.13 20.55 6.73
CA ALA A 104 -24.24 19.70 5.95
C ALA A 104 -22.98 19.28 6.73
N ILE A 105 -22.39 20.20 7.50
CA ILE A 105 -21.26 19.90 8.39
C ILE A 105 -21.64 18.87 9.45
N ARG A 106 -22.78 19.03 10.11
CA ARG A 106 -23.23 18.08 11.15
C ARG A 106 -23.52 16.70 10.57
N GLU A 107 -24.15 16.66 9.39
CA GLU A 107 -24.38 15.40 8.69
C GLU A 107 -23.05 14.72 8.32
N ALA A 108 -22.07 15.46 7.80
CA ALA A 108 -20.75 14.93 7.49
C ALA A 108 -19.99 14.45 8.74
N GLU A 109 -20.12 15.15 9.87
CA GLU A 109 -19.59 14.71 11.16
C GLU A 109 -20.23 13.40 11.63
N GLU A 110 -21.55 13.29 11.55
CA GLU A 110 -22.30 12.09 11.95
C GLU A 110 -21.98 10.90 11.04
N GLN A 111 -21.98 11.11 9.72
CA GLN A 111 -21.60 10.09 8.75
C GLN A 111 -20.17 9.60 8.99
N ALA A 112 -19.23 10.50 9.26
CA ALA A 112 -17.88 10.12 9.64
C ALA A 112 -17.89 9.31 10.94
N HIS A 113 -18.65 9.74 11.95
CA HIS A 113 -18.77 9.03 13.23
C HIS A 113 -19.29 7.60 13.07
N VAL A 114 -20.39 7.44 12.32
CA VAL A 114 -20.98 6.14 11.99
C VAL A 114 -20.00 5.27 11.19
N ALA A 115 -19.31 5.84 10.22
CA ALA A 115 -18.28 5.13 9.44
C ALA A 115 -17.13 4.63 10.32
N TYR A 116 -16.69 5.42 11.31
CA TYR A 116 -15.68 4.98 12.28
C TYR A 116 -16.21 3.85 13.18
N GLN A 117 -17.47 3.91 13.60
CA GLN A 117 -18.06 2.85 14.44
C GLN A 117 -18.19 1.51 13.69
N ASN A 118 -18.58 1.54 12.42
CA ASN A 118 -18.80 0.34 11.60
C ASN A 118 -17.52 -0.18 10.90
N LEU A 119 -16.37 0.44 11.15
CA LEU A 119 -15.09 0.05 10.53
C LEU A 119 -14.76 -1.44 10.72
N PRO A 120 -14.96 -2.07 11.90
CA PRO A 120 -14.73 -3.50 12.09
C PRO A 120 -15.60 -4.38 11.19
N GLU A 121 -16.91 -4.10 11.10
CA GLU A 121 -17.82 -4.83 10.22
C GLU A 121 -17.43 -4.70 8.75
N HIS A 122 -17.03 -3.51 8.29
CA HIS A 122 -16.56 -3.30 6.92
C HIS A 122 -15.28 -4.08 6.61
N LEU A 123 -14.33 -4.13 7.55
CA LEU A 123 -13.10 -4.91 7.41
C LEU A 123 -13.39 -6.41 7.35
N ILE A 124 -14.29 -6.91 8.21
CA ILE A 124 -14.69 -8.33 8.23
C ILE A 124 -15.40 -8.69 6.91
N THR A 125 -16.29 -7.83 6.44
CA THR A 125 -17.03 -8.04 5.19
C THR A 125 -16.07 -8.05 4.00
N SER A 126 -15.13 -7.10 3.95
CA SER A 126 -14.10 -7.03 2.90
C SER A 126 -13.18 -8.25 2.93
N LEU A 127 -12.70 -8.67 4.11
CA LEU A 127 -11.84 -9.85 4.26
C LEU A 127 -12.57 -11.13 3.82
N ARG A 128 -13.85 -11.25 4.19
CA ARG A 128 -14.70 -12.37 3.78
C ARG A 128 -14.89 -12.40 2.26
N GLY A 129 -15.16 -11.25 1.64
CA GLY A 129 -15.26 -11.10 0.19
C GLY A 129 -13.97 -11.52 -0.52
N ALA A 130 -12.82 -11.04 -0.05
CA ALA A 130 -11.51 -11.40 -0.60
C ALA A 130 -11.20 -12.89 -0.43
N THR A 131 -11.44 -13.46 0.75
CA THR A 131 -11.22 -14.89 1.02
C THR A 131 -12.10 -15.77 0.13
N THR A 132 -13.36 -15.37 -0.06
CA THR A 132 -14.29 -16.06 -0.94
C THR A 132 -13.82 -16.00 -2.40
N GLY A 133 -13.35 -14.83 -2.85
CA GLY A 133 -12.79 -14.66 -4.19
C GLY A 133 -11.57 -15.55 -4.43
N VAL A 134 -10.64 -15.61 -3.47
CA VAL A 134 -9.45 -16.49 -3.54
C VAL A 134 -9.86 -17.96 -3.58
N LEU A 135 -10.81 -18.38 -2.75
CA LEU A 135 -11.28 -19.78 -2.73
C LEU A 135 -11.93 -20.17 -4.06
N MET A 136 -12.75 -19.28 -4.64
CA MET A 136 -13.38 -19.50 -5.94
C MET A 136 -12.34 -19.61 -7.06
N GLU A 137 -11.33 -18.73 -7.07
CA GLU A 137 -10.26 -18.76 -8.07
C GLU A 137 -9.37 -20.00 -7.93
N GLN A 138 -9.04 -20.41 -6.70
CA GLN A 138 -8.29 -21.64 -6.45
C GLN A 138 -9.07 -22.88 -6.93
N LYS A 139 -10.38 -22.92 -6.69
CA LYS A 139 -11.25 -23.99 -7.18
C LYS A 139 -11.26 -24.02 -8.71
N ARG A 140 -11.39 -22.86 -9.36
CA ARG A 140 -11.33 -22.73 -10.82
C ARG A 140 -10.00 -23.25 -11.38
N GLN A 141 -8.87 -22.87 -10.78
CA GLN A 141 -7.55 -23.33 -11.18
C GLN A 141 -7.37 -24.84 -11.00
N TYR A 142 -7.90 -25.41 -9.92
CA TYR A 142 -7.86 -26.86 -9.70
C TYR A 142 -8.65 -27.61 -10.79
N GLU A 143 -9.85 -27.13 -11.10
CA GLU A 143 -10.68 -27.71 -12.17
C GLU A 143 -9.99 -27.59 -13.54
N GLU A 144 -9.36 -26.46 -13.83
CA GLU A 144 -8.62 -26.24 -15.08
C GLU A 144 -7.36 -27.10 -15.19
N ASN A 145 -6.57 -27.20 -14.12
CA ASN A 145 -5.39 -28.06 -14.08
C ASN A 145 -5.76 -29.55 -14.21
N ASN A 146 -6.86 -29.97 -13.56
CA ASN A 146 -7.35 -31.34 -13.70
C ASN A 146 -7.79 -31.65 -15.13
N ARG A 147 -8.42 -30.68 -15.83
CA ARG A 147 -8.75 -30.82 -17.26
C ARG A 147 -7.50 -30.91 -18.14
N GLN A 148 -6.48 -30.11 -17.86
CA GLN A 148 -5.21 -30.18 -18.59
C GLN A 148 -4.50 -31.52 -18.39
N MET A 149 -4.50 -32.05 -17.16
CA MET A 149 -3.92 -33.36 -16.86
C MET A 149 -4.66 -34.48 -17.61
N ALA A 150 -6.00 -34.41 -17.67
CA ALA A 150 -6.80 -35.34 -18.45
C ALA A 150 -6.44 -35.31 -19.95
N ASP A 151 -6.37 -34.11 -20.56
CA ASP A 151 -5.97 -33.96 -21.98
C ASP A 151 -4.55 -34.48 -22.23
N MET A 152 -3.61 -34.18 -21.33
CA MET A 152 -2.23 -34.65 -21.44
C MET A 152 -2.13 -36.16 -21.30
N SER A 153 -2.92 -36.77 -20.42
CA SER A 153 -2.98 -38.24 -20.30
C SER A 153 -3.50 -38.89 -21.58
N GLU A 154 -4.49 -38.28 -22.24
CA GLU A 154 -5.04 -38.79 -23.50
C GLU A 154 -3.98 -38.73 -24.63
N ARG A 155 -3.20 -37.64 -24.68
CA ARG A 155 -2.09 -37.51 -25.63
C ARG A 155 -0.98 -38.52 -25.36
N MET A 156 -0.64 -38.77 -24.10
CA MET A 156 0.37 -39.78 -23.74
C MET A 156 -0.09 -41.18 -24.15
N VAL A 157 -1.34 -41.55 -23.93
CA VAL A 157 -1.88 -42.86 -24.38
C VAL A 157 -1.83 -42.98 -25.90
N LYS A 158 -2.15 -41.92 -26.65
CA LYS A 158 -2.01 -41.91 -28.13
C LYS A 158 -0.55 -42.07 -28.58
N MET A 159 0.38 -41.41 -27.89
CA MET A 159 1.82 -41.49 -28.17
C MET A 159 2.39 -42.88 -27.85
N GLU A 160 2.00 -43.46 -26.71
CA GLU A 160 2.36 -44.84 -26.34
C GLU A 160 1.81 -45.86 -27.34
N GLY A 161 0.58 -45.68 -27.82
CA GLY A 161 0.01 -46.51 -28.89
C GLY A 161 0.81 -46.42 -30.20
N MET A 162 1.27 -45.22 -30.56
CA MET A 162 2.09 -45.00 -31.76
C MET A 162 3.49 -45.65 -31.64
N ILE A 163 4.11 -45.59 -30.47
CA ILE A 163 5.40 -46.25 -30.18
C ILE A 163 5.23 -47.77 -30.17
N GLY A 164 4.15 -48.29 -29.59
CA GLY A 164 3.84 -49.72 -29.57
C GLY A 164 3.69 -50.33 -30.97
N MET A 165 3.10 -49.59 -31.92
CA MET A 165 3.04 -50.01 -33.33
C MET A 165 4.43 -50.06 -33.99
N LEU A 166 5.34 -49.15 -33.63
CA LEU A 166 6.68 -49.09 -34.18
C LEU A 166 7.59 -50.20 -33.64
N VAL A 167 7.42 -50.59 -32.38
CA VAL A 167 8.20 -51.65 -31.71
C VAL A 167 7.74 -53.05 -32.11
N ASN A 168 6.44 -53.28 -32.32
CA ASN A 168 5.94 -54.57 -32.81
C ASN A 168 6.32 -54.87 -34.27
N SER A 169 6.84 -53.90 -35.02
CA SER A 169 7.37 -54.11 -36.38
C SER A 169 8.76 -54.76 -36.42
N ARG A 170 9.42 -54.96 -35.26
CA ARG A 170 10.72 -55.62 -35.15
C ARG A 170 10.72 -56.56 -33.95
N ASN A 171 10.20 -57.78 -34.12
CA ASN A 171 10.69 -58.99 -33.43
C ASN A 171 9.94 -60.25 -33.87
N THR A 172 10.38 -60.82 -35.00
CA THR A 172 10.26 -62.26 -35.23
C THR A 172 11.62 -62.89 -34.93
N HIS A 173 11.68 -63.80 -33.97
CA HIS A 173 12.60 -64.97 -33.82
C HIS A 173 12.78 -65.28 -32.32
N LYS A 174 11.95 -66.17 -31.76
CA LYS A 174 12.24 -67.61 -31.49
C LYS A 174 13.44 -67.84 -30.54
N SER A 175 13.17 -68.26 -29.29
CA SER A 175 13.28 -69.67 -28.88
C SER A 175 12.88 -69.86 -27.41
N ARG A 176 12.56 -71.11 -27.07
CA ARG A 176 11.73 -71.66 -25.99
C ARG A 176 12.52 -72.11 -24.73
N PRO A 177 11.82 -72.53 -23.65
CA PRO A 177 12.31 -72.64 -22.26
C PRO A 177 12.48 -74.09 -21.74
N ALA A 178 12.95 -74.26 -20.49
CA ALA A 178 12.67 -75.42 -19.60
C ALA A 178 12.96 -75.04 -18.12
N ALA A 179 11.94 -75.10 -17.23
CA ALA A 179 11.69 -76.10 -16.16
C ALA A 179 12.60 -75.92 -14.91
N ALA A 180 12.13 -75.35 -13.79
CA ALA A 180 11.21 -75.82 -12.74
C ALA A 180 11.84 -76.78 -11.69
N PHE A 181 12.00 -76.32 -10.44
CA PHE A 181 12.09 -77.14 -9.22
C PHE A 181 11.61 -76.36 -7.97
N VAL A 182 11.13 -77.08 -6.96
CA VAL A 182 10.12 -76.71 -5.94
C VAL A 182 10.69 -76.68 -4.50
N GLY A 183 10.40 -75.60 -3.75
CA GLY A 183 10.08 -75.52 -2.29
C GLY A 183 11.15 -75.81 -1.20
N PRO A 184 10.87 -75.59 0.11
CA PRO A 184 10.40 -74.36 0.78
C PRO A 184 11.12 -74.02 2.15
N ASP A 185 11.01 -72.74 2.59
CA ASP A 185 11.02 -72.11 3.96
C ASP A 185 12.16 -72.36 5.01
N PRO A 186 12.30 -71.59 6.13
CA PRO A 186 12.07 -70.15 6.42
C PRO A 186 13.23 -69.42 7.19
N SER A 187 13.35 -68.09 6.98
CA SER A 187 13.71 -66.99 7.94
C SER A 187 15.03 -66.98 8.78
N PRO A 188 15.43 -65.87 9.44
CA PRO A 188 15.31 -64.43 9.15
C PRO A 188 16.65 -63.67 9.34
N THR A 189 16.89 -62.52 8.68
CA THR A 189 17.86 -61.51 9.19
C THR A 189 17.55 -60.09 8.70
N THR A 190 17.14 -59.26 9.65
CA THR A 190 17.46 -57.82 9.84
C THR A 190 16.97 -56.77 8.84
N SER A 191 16.00 -56.01 9.36
CA SER A 191 15.47 -54.72 8.91
C SER A 191 16.35 -53.52 9.29
N ALA A 192 16.53 -52.57 8.37
CA ALA A 192 16.62 -51.10 8.60
C ALA A 192 16.50 -50.37 7.23
N PRO A 193 16.26 -49.05 7.16
CA PRO A 193 14.94 -48.44 7.18
C PRO A 193 14.59 -47.69 5.87
N ALA A 194 13.30 -47.57 5.57
CA ALA A 194 12.77 -46.77 4.46
C ALA A 194 12.82 -45.26 4.77
N ALA A 195 13.38 -44.48 3.83
CA ALA A 195 13.35 -43.02 3.82
C ALA A 195 12.06 -42.49 3.15
N PRO A 196 11.55 -41.31 3.55
CA PRO A 196 10.22 -40.84 3.19
C PRO A 196 10.17 -40.16 1.81
N VAL A 197 8.99 -40.26 1.19
CA VAL A 197 8.57 -39.66 -0.08
C VAL A 197 8.68 -38.13 -0.01
N ALA A 198 9.32 -37.53 -1.02
CA ALA A 198 9.50 -36.09 -1.17
C ALA A 198 8.17 -35.36 -1.49
N ALA A 199 7.92 -34.24 -0.81
CA ALA A 199 6.78 -33.35 -1.04
C ALA A 199 6.99 -32.43 -2.27
N PRO A 200 5.93 -32.03 -2.99
CA PRO A 200 6.03 -31.13 -4.14
C PRO A 200 6.20 -29.64 -3.72
N PRO A 201 6.69 -28.76 -4.62
CA PRO A 201 7.13 -27.41 -4.27
C PRO A 201 5.98 -26.42 -4.01
N THR A 202 6.10 -25.69 -2.91
CA THR A 202 5.23 -24.58 -2.50
C THR A 202 5.39 -23.39 -3.44
N VAL A 203 4.32 -23.03 -4.17
CA VAL A 203 4.24 -21.79 -4.95
C VAL A 203 3.73 -20.65 -4.04
N ALA A 204 4.39 -19.50 -4.09
CA ALA A 204 4.12 -18.34 -3.24
C ALA A 204 2.73 -17.70 -3.50
N PRO A 205 2.07 -17.12 -2.48
CA PRO A 205 0.75 -16.50 -2.65
C PRO A 205 0.82 -15.14 -3.40
N PRO A 206 -0.20 -14.80 -4.20
CA PRO A 206 -0.27 -13.51 -4.90
C PRO A 206 -0.62 -12.35 -3.96
N ILE A 207 -0.09 -11.17 -4.27
CA ILE A 207 -0.37 -9.89 -3.58
C ILE A 207 -1.63 -9.28 -4.18
N ILE A 208 -2.64 -9.00 -3.35
CA ILE A 208 -3.90 -8.35 -3.75
C ILE A 208 -3.80 -6.86 -3.40
N MET A 209 -3.96 -5.97 -4.38
CA MET A 209 -4.19 -4.53 -4.16
C MET A 209 -5.69 -4.23 -4.18
N ILE A 210 -6.17 -3.42 -3.24
CA ILE A 210 -7.56 -2.96 -3.13
C ILE A 210 -7.61 -1.51 -3.61
N ASN A 211 -8.33 -1.23 -4.69
CA ASN A 211 -8.69 0.13 -5.10
C ASN A 211 -10.12 0.44 -4.67
N PHE A 212 -10.33 1.59 -4.02
CA PHE A 212 -11.65 2.14 -3.74
C PHE A 212 -11.99 3.17 -4.82
N HIS A 213 -12.99 2.88 -5.65
CA HIS A 213 -13.65 3.90 -6.47
C HIS A 213 -15.00 4.22 -5.84
N GLY A 214 -15.14 5.46 -5.34
CA GLY A 214 -16.44 6.06 -5.08
C GLY A 214 -17.02 6.56 -6.40
N SER A 215 -18.21 6.13 -6.75
CA SER A 215 -18.99 6.70 -7.87
C SER A 215 -20.08 7.61 -7.31
N ASP A 216 -20.11 8.85 -7.79
CA ASP A 216 -21.25 9.77 -7.65
C ASP A 216 -22.46 9.32 -8.51
N GLY A 217 -23.68 9.65 -8.05
CA GLY A 217 -25.00 9.29 -8.62
C GLY A 217 -25.41 10.04 -9.91
N PRO A 218 -26.72 10.22 -10.29
CA PRO A 218 -27.96 10.19 -9.48
C PRO A 218 -29.25 9.55 -10.13
N GLY A 219 -30.29 9.30 -9.30
CA GLY A 219 -31.73 9.51 -9.61
C GLY A 219 -32.57 8.46 -10.40
N GLY A 220 -33.68 7.98 -9.77
CA GLY A 220 -34.98 7.76 -10.43
C GLY A 220 -35.51 6.33 -10.70
N SER A 221 -36.52 5.93 -9.92
CA SER A 221 -37.65 5.01 -10.22
C SER A 221 -37.48 3.56 -10.74
N ALA A 222 -37.85 2.63 -9.84
CA ALA A 222 -38.81 1.52 -10.00
C ALA A 222 -38.52 0.22 -10.81
N VAL A 223 -38.72 -0.91 -10.10
CA VAL A 223 -39.17 -2.28 -10.47
C VAL A 223 -38.15 -3.36 -10.92
N THR A 224 -38.12 -4.43 -10.10
CA THR A 224 -37.68 -5.85 -10.28
C THR A 224 -36.20 -6.23 -10.47
N PRO A 225 -35.73 -7.32 -9.83
CA PRO A 225 -34.34 -7.77 -9.95
C PRO A 225 -34.17 -8.81 -11.06
N ALA A 226 -33.27 -8.54 -12.01
CA ALA A 226 -32.68 -9.54 -12.89
C ALA A 226 -31.14 -9.43 -12.78
N ALA A 227 -30.51 -10.55 -12.43
CA ALA A 227 -29.06 -10.64 -12.23
C ALA A 227 -28.29 -10.47 -13.56
N PRO A 228 -27.15 -9.75 -13.59
CA PRO A 228 -26.25 -9.82 -14.72
C PRO A 228 -24.92 -10.53 -14.40
N LEU A 229 -24.53 -11.32 -15.38
CA LEU A 229 -23.30 -12.07 -15.61
C LEU A 229 -22.14 -11.10 -15.92
N ILE A 230 -20.94 -11.33 -15.37
CA ILE A 230 -19.73 -10.56 -15.71
C ILE A 230 -18.81 -11.40 -16.61
N THR A 231 -18.55 -10.86 -17.81
CA THR A 231 -17.53 -11.31 -18.77
C THR A 231 -16.23 -10.55 -18.49
N ALA A 232 -15.08 -11.25 -18.53
CA ALA A 232 -13.75 -10.65 -18.37
C ALA A 232 -13.02 -10.52 -19.71
N SER A 233 -12.27 -9.44 -19.90
CA SER A 233 -11.24 -9.30 -20.94
C SER A 233 -10.03 -8.56 -20.37
N VAL A 234 -8.84 -9.04 -20.72
CA VAL A 234 -7.53 -8.63 -20.18
C VAL A 234 -6.82 -7.74 -21.19
N THR A 235 -6.22 -6.63 -20.76
CA THR A 235 -5.15 -5.96 -21.51
C THR A 235 -4.18 -5.25 -20.55
N GLU A 236 -2.89 -5.30 -20.91
CA GLU A 236 -1.71 -5.00 -20.09
C GLU A 236 -1.39 -3.48 -19.88
N LEU A 237 -0.62 -3.24 -18.81
CA LEU A 237 0.04 -2.02 -18.25
C LEU A 237 0.73 -1.05 -19.27
N PRO A 238 1.13 0.21 -18.92
CA PRO A 238 1.70 0.59 -17.61
C PRO A 238 1.45 2.01 -17.03
N SER A 239 1.79 2.11 -15.73
CA SER A 239 2.36 3.28 -15.01
C SER A 239 1.48 4.11 -14.06
N SER A 240 1.95 4.07 -12.80
CA SER A 240 2.04 5.17 -11.84
C SER A 240 0.76 5.74 -11.24
N SER A 241 0.45 5.36 -9.99
CA SER A 241 0.00 6.28 -8.94
C SER A 241 0.06 5.61 -7.56
N VAL A 242 0.72 6.29 -6.64
CA VAL A 242 0.90 5.94 -5.23
C VAL A 242 -0.33 6.41 -4.45
N SER A 243 -0.90 5.58 -3.58
CA SER A 243 -1.88 6.01 -2.57
C SER A 243 -1.66 5.24 -1.27
N LEU A 244 -1.33 6.00 -0.22
CA LEU A 244 -1.06 5.53 1.13
C LEU A 244 -2.33 5.77 1.97
N LEU A 245 -2.94 4.71 2.50
CA LEU A 245 -3.84 4.80 3.63
C LEU A 245 -3.33 3.84 4.71
N ALA A 246 -3.01 4.39 5.87
CA ALA A 246 -2.71 3.65 7.07
C ALA A 246 -3.53 4.29 8.18
N ASN A 247 -4.40 3.52 8.81
CA ASN A 247 -4.88 3.91 10.11
C ASN A 247 -5.10 2.73 11.04
N ALA A 248 -4.68 2.87 12.30
CA ALA A 248 -5.10 2.03 13.41
C ALA A 248 -5.02 2.81 14.72
N THR A 249 -6.09 2.85 15.51
CA THR A 249 -6.02 3.11 16.96
C THR A 249 -7.08 2.32 17.75
N SER A 250 -6.64 1.80 18.90
CA SER A 250 -7.28 1.04 20.01
C SER A 250 -8.15 1.94 20.94
N PRO A 251 -8.72 1.53 22.13
CA PRO A 251 -8.46 0.35 22.99
C PRO A 251 -9.67 -0.33 23.71
N GLY A 252 -9.45 -1.52 24.33
CA GLY A 252 -10.39 -2.13 25.29
C GLY A 252 -10.14 -3.59 25.74
N SER A 253 -9.03 -3.85 26.44
CA SER A 253 -8.68 -4.99 27.31
C SER A 253 -9.41 -6.35 27.24
N THR A 254 -8.74 -7.37 26.68
CA THR A 254 -8.33 -8.61 27.39
C THR A 254 -7.41 -9.41 26.45
N GLY A 255 -6.19 -9.77 26.90
CA GLY A 255 -5.24 -10.61 26.15
C GLY A 255 -4.53 -9.91 24.97
N SER A 256 -3.52 -9.08 25.27
CA SER A 256 -2.74 -8.33 24.27
C SER A 256 -1.94 -9.24 23.34
N ALA A 257 -2.51 -9.59 22.19
CA ALA A 257 -1.77 -10.11 21.05
C ALA A 257 -1.13 -8.93 20.30
N ALA A 258 0.20 -8.92 20.19
CA ALA A 258 0.91 -7.88 19.45
C ALA A 258 0.62 -7.99 17.94
N PRO A 259 0.43 -6.87 17.22
CA PRO A 259 0.32 -6.89 15.77
C PRO A 259 1.63 -7.42 15.18
N THR A 260 1.53 -8.41 14.30
CA THR A 260 2.69 -8.97 13.58
C THR A 260 3.06 -8.00 12.48
N SER A 261 4.13 -7.22 12.72
CA SER A 261 4.70 -6.29 11.74
C SER A 261 6.06 -6.83 11.30
N LEU A 262 6.20 -7.12 10.01
CA LEU A 262 7.34 -6.72 9.18
C LEU A 262 7.14 -7.27 7.75
N VAL A 263 7.44 -6.42 6.77
CA VAL A 263 7.91 -6.90 5.46
C VAL A 263 9.26 -7.57 5.69
N VAL A 264 9.38 -8.86 5.34
CA VAL A 264 10.65 -9.58 5.43
C VAL A 264 11.65 -8.98 4.43
N PRO A 265 12.91 -8.69 4.83
CA PRO A 265 13.67 -7.61 4.22
C PRO A 265 14.96 -8.06 3.50
N GLY A 266 15.16 -7.50 2.32
CA GLY A 266 16.45 -7.55 1.62
C GLY A 266 16.71 -6.38 0.67
N LEU A 267 15.68 -5.66 0.23
CA LEU A 267 15.77 -4.73 -0.91
C LEU A 267 15.70 -3.24 -0.53
N VAL A 268 15.47 -2.91 0.74
CA VAL A 268 15.16 -1.53 1.15
C VAL A 268 16.46 -0.72 1.39
N PRO A 269 16.60 0.50 0.84
CA PRO A 269 17.76 1.36 1.11
C PRO A 269 17.81 1.89 2.56
N PRO A 270 18.97 2.36 3.06
CA PRO A 270 19.11 2.90 4.40
C PRO A 270 18.11 4.00 4.76
N ILE A 271 17.74 4.86 3.79
CA ILE A 271 16.74 5.93 3.98
C ILE A 271 15.37 5.38 4.37
N ALA A 272 14.99 4.23 3.82
CA ALA A 272 13.68 3.64 4.07
C ALA A 272 13.57 3.03 5.48
N VAL A 273 14.70 2.68 6.11
CA VAL A 273 14.74 2.28 7.52
C VAL A 273 14.33 3.45 8.43
N TRP A 274 14.71 4.67 8.06
CA TRP A 274 14.29 5.85 8.80
C TRP A 274 12.82 6.20 8.58
N MET A 275 12.33 6.02 7.35
CA MET A 275 10.90 6.16 7.05
C MET A 275 10.08 5.15 7.86
N GLU A 276 10.50 3.89 7.90
CA GLU A 276 9.87 2.87 8.75
C GLU A 276 9.86 3.24 10.23
N TRP A 277 10.95 3.82 10.72
CA TRP A 277 11.09 4.25 12.10
C TRP A 277 10.11 5.38 12.46
N THR A 278 9.90 6.32 11.55
CA THR A 278 9.18 7.58 11.83
C THR A 278 7.74 7.61 11.32
N ALA A 279 7.49 7.05 10.14
CA ALA A 279 6.20 7.05 9.45
C ALA A 279 5.63 5.64 9.22
N GLY A 280 6.44 4.59 9.42
CA GLY A 280 6.08 3.22 9.07
C GLY A 280 6.31 2.92 7.59
N LEU A 281 6.13 1.65 7.21
CA LEU A 281 6.23 1.19 5.82
C LEU A 281 5.02 0.34 5.48
N GLY A 282 4.52 0.43 4.24
CA GLY A 282 3.43 -0.44 3.77
C GLY A 282 2.13 -0.32 4.57
N GLY A 283 1.87 0.85 5.17
CA GLY A 283 0.70 1.08 6.00
C GLY A 283 0.80 0.55 7.44
N HIS A 284 1.98 0.08 7.85
CA HIS A 284 2.22 -0.38 9.22
C HIS A 284 2.56 0.76 10.18
N ILE A 285 2.25 0.57 11.47
CA ILE A 285 2.56 1.49 12.56
C ILE A 285 4.08 1.77 12.59
N PRO A 286 4.52 3.04 12.77
CA PRO A 286 5.93 3.38 12.91
C PRO A 286 6.64 2.55 14.00
N VAL A 287 7.87 2.12 13.73
CA VAL A 287 8.62 1.29 14.70
C VAL A 287 8.85 2.04 16.02
N ARG A 288 9.01 3.37 15.98
CA ARG A 288 9.09 4.20 17.19
C ARG A 288 7.85 4.03 18.07
N GLU A 289 6.68 4.11 17.47
CA GLU A 289 5.40 4.03 18.19
C GLU A 289 5.16 2.60 18.72
N LEU A 290 5.56 1.58 17.97
CA LEU A 290 5.56 0.20 18.44
C LEU A 290 6.45 0.01 19.69
N MET A 291 7.63 0.63 19.69
CA MET A 291 8.53 0.61 20.84
C MET A 291 7.96 1.39 22.04
N GLU A 292 7.32 2.53 21.82
CA GLU A 292 6.72 3.34 22.88
C GLU A 292 5.55 2.62 23.57
N LYS A 293 4.64 2.04 22.78
CA LYS A 293 3.43 1.38 23.30
C LYS A 293 3.65 -0.05 23.80
N TRP A 294 4.54 -0.82 23.16
CA TRP A 294 4.74 -2.25 23.46
C TRP A 294 6.18 -2.64 23.84
N GLY A 295 7.13 -1.71 23.82
CA GLY A 295 8.52 -1.99 24.17
C GLY A 295 9.13 -3.09 23.29
N ASN A 296 9.70 -4.13 23.90
CA ASN A 296 10.21 -5.30 23.18
C ASN A 296 9.13 -6.37 22.92
N ARG A 297 7.92 -6.23 23.46
CA ARG A 297 6.88 -7.27 23.41
C ARG A 297 6.37 -7.52 21.99
N TRP A 298 6.31 -6.47 21.16
CA TRP A 298 5.82 -6.59 19.78
C TRP A 298 6.68 -7.49 18.88
N ARG A 299 7.91 -7.81 19.30
CA ARG A 299 8.85 -8.70 18.60
C ARG A 299 9.24 -9.94 19.41
N HIS A 300 8.57 -10.22 20.53
CA HIS A 300 9.07 -11.19 21.52
C HIS A 300 9.07 -12.65 21.02
N ASN A 301 8.16 -13.01 20.10
CA ASN A 301 8.01 -14.38 19.61
C ASN A 301 8.50 -14.59 18.17
N ASN A 302 9.24 -13.63 17.61
CA ASN A 302 9.73 -13.75 16.24
C ASN A 302 11.22 -13.40 16.15
N ALA A 303 12.06 -14.43 16.01
CA ALA A 303 13.51 -14.31 15.97
C ALA A 303 13.99 -13.40 14.82
N THR A 304 13.35 -13.49 13.66
CA THR A 304 13.67 -12.65 12.49
C THR A 304 13.44 -11.17 12.79
N LEU A 305 12.33 -10.82 13.46
CA LEU A 305 12.05 -9.42 13.85
C LEU A 305 13.04 -8.90 14.88
N LYS A 306 13.48 -9.76 15.82
CA LYS A 306 14.49 -9.39 16.81
C LYS A 306 15.80 -9.04 16.15
N THR A 307 16.29 -9.92 15.27
CA THR A 307 17.56 -9.72 14.56
C THR A 307 17.49 -8.48 13.66
N GLU A 308 16.42 -8.34 12.88
CA GLU A 308 16.27 -7.21 11.98
C GLU A 308 16.06 -5.88 12.72
N GLY A 309 15.26 -5.88 13.78
CA GLY A 309 15.09 -4.72 14.63
C GLY A 309 16.40 -4.27 15.29
N GLY A 310 17.29 -5.21 15.63
CA GLY A 310 18.64 -4.91 16.09
C GLY A 310 19.49 -4.20 15.02
N ARG A 311 19.46 -4.69 13.77
CA ARG A 311 20.17 -4.07 12.64
C ARG A 311 19.65 -2.67 12.32
N ARG A 312 18.34 -2.52 12.21
CA ARG A 312 17.68 -1.23 11.90
C ARG A 312 17.95 -0.18 12.97
N LYS A 313 17.99 -0.59 14.24
CA LYS A 313 18.33 0.30 15.35
C LYS A 313 19.69 0.97 15.14
N LYS A 314 20.70 0.29 14.58
CA LYS A 314 22.02 0.87 14.33
C LYS A 314 22.02 1.98 13.30
N ILE A 315 21.20 1.84 12.27
CA ILE A 315 21.01 2.85 11.23
C ILE A 315 20.25 4.06 11.81
N VAL A 316 19.19 3.81 12.59
CA VAL A 316 18.44 4.86 13.29
C VAL A 316 19.32 5.63 14.28
N GLU A 317 20.14 4.93 15.07
CA GLU A 317 21.10 5.54 16.00
C GLU A 317 22.11 6.42 15.26
N LEU A 318 22.58 6.01 14.07
CA LEU A 318 23.49 6.81 13.25
C LEU A 318 22.83 8.07 12.69
N ILE A 319 21.63 7.97 12.13
CA ILE A 319 20.91 9.13 11.57
C ILE A 319 20.59 10.14 12.67
N THR A 320 20.20 9.63 13.85
CA THR A 320 19.97 10.48 15.03
C THR A 320 21.25 11.22 15.42
N GLU A 321 22.39 10.53 15.48
CA GLU A 321 23.69 11.15 15.79
C GLU A 321 24.10 12.20 14.74
N LEU A 322 23.93 11.90 13.45
CA LEU A 322 24.20 12.86 12.37
C LEU A 322 23.34 14.12 12.51
N SER A 323 22.05 13.97 12.84
CA SER A 323 21.13 15.10 12.99
C SER A 323 21.41 16.00 14.19
N GLN A 324 22.21 15.54 15.16
CA GLN A 324 22.61 16.35 16.33
C GLN A 324 23.84 17.22 16.07
N LYS A 325 24.50 17.08 14.91
CA LYS A 325 25.66 17.91 14.55
C LYS A 325 25.22 19.35 14.22
N PRO A 326 26.08 20.36 14.47
CA PRO A 326 25.78 21.74 14.09
C PRO A 326 25.50 21.85 12.59
N ARG A 327 24.40 22.53 12.22
CA ARG A 327 23.93 22.68 10.82
C ARG A 327 23.46 21.38 10.14
N TRP A 328 23.29 20.29 10.89
CA TRP A 328 22.69 19.09 10.37
C TRP A 328 21.20 19.04 10.72
N SER A 329 20.39 18.65 9.74
CA SER A 329 19.00 18.26 9.94
C SER A 329 18.85 16.78 9.61
N VAL A 330 17.74 16.18 10.06
CA VAL A 330 17.39 14.81 9.66
C VAL A 330 17.36 14.69 8.13
N GLN A 331 16.80 15.68 7.43
CA GLN A 331 16.74 15.68 5.96
C GLN A 331 18.14 15.74 5.32
N LEU A 332 19.05 16.54 5.87
CA LEU A 332 20.43 16.60 5.39
C LEU A 332 21.16 15.28 5.64
N ALA A 333 20.94 14.63 6.79
CA ALA A 333 21.51 13.32 7.10
C ALA A 333 21.01 12.23 6.14
N LEU A 334 19.71 12.23 5.83
CA LEU A 334 19.15 11.29 4.86
C LEU A 334 19.71 11.53 3.46
N ARG A 335 19.78 12.79 3.02
CA ARG A 335 20.36 13.16 1.73
C ARG A 335 21.83 12.72 1.61
N PHE A 336 22.63 12.98 2.64
CA PHE A 336 24.03 12.53 2.71
C PHE A 336 24.15 11.00 2.56
N LEU A 337 23.33 10.25 3.29
CA LEU A 337 23.35 8.79 3.23
C LEU A 337 22.92 8.26 1.85
N GLU A 338 21.93 8.90 1.24
CA GLU A 338 21.47 8.57 -0.11
C GLU A 338 22.61 8.83 -1.13
N GLU A 339 23.19 10.03 -1.14
CA GLU A 339 24.22 10.40 -2.14
C GLU A 339 25.53 9.61 -1.99
N LYS A 340 25.95 9.28 -0.76
CA LYS A 340 27.26 8.64 -0.51
C LYS A 340 27.21 7.12 -0.41
N TYR A 341 26.08 6.55 0.02
CA TYR A 341 25.99 5.12 0.35
C TYR A 341 24.91 4.39 -0.44
N HIS A 342 23.96 5.08 -1.09
CA HIS A 342 23.09 4.50 -2.11
C HIS A 342 23.69 4.70 -3.53
N PRO A 343 23.58 3.74 -4.47
CA PRO A 343 22.98 2.41 -4.39
C PRO A 343 23.89 1.32 -3.81
N ARG A 344 25.14 1.67 -3.46
CA ARG A 344 26.19 0.72 -3.03
C ARG A 344 25.76 -0.18 -1.87
N TYR A 345 24.99 0.36 -0.92
CA TYR A 345 24.54 -0.39 0.25
C TYR A 345 23.02 -0.40 0.36
N ARG A 346 22.45 -1.60 0.52
CA ARG A 346 21.09 -1.83 1.05
C ARG A 346 21.13 -1.85 2.58
N ALA A 347 19.99 -1.66 3.25
CA ALA A 347 19.92 -1.55 4.72
C ALA A 347 20.71 -2.64 5.47
N ARG A 348 20.57 -3.91 5.08
CA ARG A 348 21.31 -5.02 5.69
C ARG A 348 22.83 -4.89 5.51
N LYS A 349 23.28 -4.70 4.27
CA LYS A 349 24.70 -4.55 3.93
C LYS A 349 25.30 -3.29 4.53
N PHE A 350 24.52 -2.22 4.62
CA PHE A 350 24.92 -0.99 5.28
C PHE A 350 25.12 -1.22 6.78
N CYS A 351 24.21 -1.94 7.45
CA CYS A 351 24.38 -2.30 8.85
C CYS A 351 25.63 -3.18 9.08
N GLU A 352 25.88 -4.15 8.19
CA GLU A 352 27.10 -4.97 8.23
C GLU A 352 28.35 -4.08 8.13
N TYR A 353 28.38 -3.16 7.16
CA TYR A 353 29.45 -2.17 7.00
C TYR A 353 29.62 -1.26 8.23
N LEU A 354 28.53 -0.78 8.84
CA LEU A 354 28.60 0.04 10.06
C LEU A 354 29.24 -0.70 11.24
N MET A 355 29.14 -2.03 11.28
CA MET A 355 29.65 -2.87 12.36
C MET A 355 31.03 -3.46 12.04
N GLU A 356 31.51 -3.31 10.81
CA GLU A 356 32.77 -3.88 10.36
C GLU A 356 33.96 -3.41 11.21
N SER A 357 34.85 -4.35 11.54
CA SER A 357 36.11 -4.11 12.25
C SER A 357 35.99 -3.18 13.47
N GLY A 358 35.02 -3.46 14.36
CA GLY A 358 34.84 -2.69 15.59
C GLY A 358 34.16 -1.33 15.41
N SER A 359 33.23 -1.22 14.45
CA SER A 359 32.54 0.03 14.07
C SER A 359 33.39 1.03 13.28
N ALA A 360 34.43 0.54 12.59
CA ALA A 360 35.26 1.36 11.72
C ALA A 360 34.43 2.04 10.62
N GLY A 361 33.47 1.32 10.02
CA GLY A 361 32.56 1.88 9.02
C GLY A 361 31.67 2.99 9.59
N ARG A 362 31.21 2.89 10.84
CA ARG A 362 30.48 3.99 11.50
C ARG A 362 31.34 5.25 11.61
N LEU A 363 32.61 5.11 12.02
CA LEU A 363 33.53 6.23 12.16
C LEU A 363 33.86 6.86 10.80
N GLU A 364 34.00 6.05 9.75
CA GLU A 364 34.18 6.52 8.38
C GLU A 364 32.98 7.37 7.93
N VAL A 365 31.76 6.92 8.19
CA VAL A 365 30.54 7.69 7.88
C VAL A 365 30.51 9.01 8.63
N LEU A 366 30.84 9.01 9.91
CA LEU A 366 30.87 10.24 10.71
C LEU A 366 31.94 11.22 10.22
N LYS A 367 33.10 10.72 9.76
CA LYS A 367 34.19 11.52 9.18
C LYS A 367 33.83 12.04 7.79
N ALA A 368 33.16 11.24 6.96
CA ALA A 368 32.68 11.66 5.65
C ALA A 368 31.61 12.76 5.78
N ALA A 369 30.74 12.66 6.78
CA ALA A 369 29.76 13.71 7.11
C ALA A 369 30.44 15.05 7.42
N MET A 370 31.60 15.08 8.08
CA MET A 370 32.30 16.36 8.36
C MET A 370 32.77 17.10 7.11
N LYS A 371 32.91 16.39 5.99
CA LYS A 371 33.33 16.95 4.70
C LYS A 371 32.17 17.17 3.75
N TYR A 372 30.95 16.90 4.20
CA TYR A 372 29.76 17.02 3.37
C TYR A 372 29.26 18.48 3.41
N PRO A 373 29.01 19.10 2.24
CA PRO A 373 28.72 20.52 2.12
C PRO A 373 27.39 20.96 2.75
#